data_AF-A0A0B1P4Z0-F1
#
_entry.id   AF-A0A0B1P4Z0-F1
#
_cell.length_a   1.000
_cell.length_b   1.000
_cell.length_c   1.000
_cell.angle_alpha   90.00
_cell.angle_beta   90.00
_cell.angle_gamma   90.00
#
_symmetry.space_group_name_H-M   'P 1'
#
loop_
_entity.id
_entity.type
_entity.pdbx_description
1 polymer ?
#
loop_
_entity_poly.entity_id
_entity_poly.type
_entity_poly.pdbx_seq_one_letter_code
_entity_poly.pdbx_strand_id
1 'polypeptide(L)'
;MNVALLQICGGIAKEIQKCRGNPTSTEGQSGSALFKLSPVEPDATINVSKGRWERCIRAARAVCPNGEFHSTCLGGTSNGDLNFALTAT
;
A
#
# COMPACT_ATOMS: atom_id res chain seq x y z
N MET A 1 5.72 -13.76 5.38
CA MET A 1 4.50 -13.01 5.05
C MET A 1 4.64 -11.65 5.71
N ASN A 2 4.83 -10.57 4.95
CA ASN A 2 5.29 -9.28 5.52
C ASN A 2 4.18 -8.60 6.30
N VAL A 3 4.29 -8.58 7.61
CA VAL A 3 3.31 -7.93 8.50
C VAL A 3 3.17 -6.43 8.20
N ALA A 4 4.16 -5.79 7.58
CA ALA A 4 4.11 -4.38 7.17
C ALA A 4 2.95 -4.08 6.20
N LEU A 5 2.63 -5.00 5.29
CA LEU A 5 1.51 -4.81 4.35
C LEU A 5 0.14 -4.78 5.04
N LEU A 6 0.07 -5.34 6.25
CA LEU A 6 -1.13 -5.42 7.06
C LEU A 6 -1.29 -4.21 8.00
N GLN A 7 -0.25 -3.37 8.11
CA GLN A 7 -0.22 -2.20 9.01
C GLN A 7 -0.62 -0.89 8.31
N ILE A 8 -0.76 -0.90 6.98
CA ILE A 8 -1.24 0.28 6.25
C ILE A 8 -2.63 0.67 6.74
N CYS A 9 -2.91 1.98 6.73
CA CYS A 9 -4.21 2.55 7.13
C CYS A 9 -4.60 2.22 8.57
N GLY A 10 -3.61 2.09 9.46
CA GLY A 10 -3.79 1.78 10.87
C GLY A 10 -4.09 0.31 11.17
N GLY A 11 -3.98 -0.59 10.18
CA GLY A 11 -4.19 -2.02 10.39
C GLY A 11 -5.26 -2.63 9.49
N ILE A 12 -5.03 -2.65 8.17
CA ILE A 12 -5.91 -3.29 7.17
C ILE A 12 -6.16 -4.80 7.40
N ALA A 13 -5.50 -5.42 8.40
CA ALA A 13 -5.68 -6.83 8.76
C ALA A 13 -6.81 -7.13 9.74
N LYS A 14 -7.21 -6.18 10.59
CA LYS A 14 -8.14 -6.47 11.71
C LYS A 14 -9.57 -6.06 11.38
N GLU A 15 -9.87 -4.78 11.40
CA GLU A 15 -11.24 -4.27 11.22
C GLU A 15 -11.45 -3.62 9.85
N ILE A 16 -10.36 -3.12 9.26
CA ILE A 16 -10.37 -2.34 8.04
C ILE A 16 -10.12 -3.28 6.86
N GLN A 17 -11.18 -3.88 6.29
CA GLN A 17 -11.05 -4.70 5.06
C GLN A 17 -10.72 -3.87 3.81
N LYS A 18 -10.82 -2.54 3.92
CA LYS A 18 -10.55 -1.57 2.86
C LYS A 18 -9.94 -0.34 3.48
N CYS A 19 -8.78 0.06 2.99
CA CYS A 19 -8.28 1.39 3.25
C CYS A 19 -9.21 2.39 2.55
N ARG A 20 -10.18 2.90 3.30
CA ARG A 20 -11.15 3.91 2.88
C ARG A 20 -11.20 4.94 3.97
N GLY A 21 -10.90 6.16 3.59
CA GLY A 21 -10.83 7.29 4.49
C GLY A 21 -10.05 8.35 3.76
N ASN A 22 -10.24 9.58 4.16
CA ASN A 22 -9.65 10.73 3.52
C ASN A 22 -8.15 11.00 3.88
N PRO A 23 -7.24 10.00 4.05
CA PRO A 23 -5.82 10.31 3.87
C PRO A 23 -5.38 10.26 2.40
N THR A 24 -4.75 11.34 1.95
CA THR A 24 -3.94 11.43 0.73
C THR A 24 -2.59 10.72 0.87
N SER A 25 -2.22 10.21 2.04
CA SER A 25 -1.06 9.31 2.18
C SER A 25 -1.20 8.44 3.42
N THR A 26 -0.69 7.23 3.36
CA THR A 26 -0.66 6.32 4.52
C THR A 26 0.62 5.54 4.52
N GLU A 27 1.06 5.17 5.71
CA GLU A 27 2.25 4.35 5.91
C GLU A 27 1.92 3.16 6.79
N GLY A 28 2.64 2.06 6.58
CA GLY A 28 2.52 0.83 7.33
C GLY A 28 3.90 0.28 7.63
N GLN A 29 4.30 0.33 8.89
CA GLN A 29 5.60 -0.17 9.32
C GLN A 29 5.46 -1.54 10.01
N SER A 30 6.39 -2.45 9.75
CA SER A 30 6.58 -3.63 10.59
C SER A 30 8.04 -4.05 10.63
N GLY A 31 8.61 -4.04 11.84
CA GLY A 31 10.04 -4.22 12.02
C GLY A 31 10.80 -3.12 11.26
N SER A 32 11.75 -3.53 10.41
CA SER A 32 12.50 -2.66 9.51
C SER A 32 11.81 -2.40 8.17
N ALA A 33 10.63 -2.97 7.89
CA ALA A 33 9.94 -2.75 6.62
C ALA A 33 8.92 -1.61 6.75
N LEU A 34 9.07 -0.56 5.95
CA LEU A 34 8.15 0.58 5.88
C LEU A 34 7.47 0.60 4.51
N PHE A 35 6.14 0.50 4.49
CA PHE A 35 5.35 0.81 3.31
C PHE A 35 4.87 2.24 3.37
N LYS A 36 5.04 2.98 2.28
CA LYS A 36 4.48 4.32 2.09
C LYS A 36 3.60 4.33 0.85
N LEU A 37 2.37 4.81 0.97
CA LEU A 37 1.38 4.83 -0.10
C LEU A 37 0.89 6.26 -0.32
N SER A 38 0.82 6.65 -1.59
CA SER A 38 0.34 7.95 -2.03
C SER A 38 -0.44 7.82 -3.34
N PRO A 39 -1.58 8.48 -3.51
CA PRO A 39 -2.25 8.64 -4.78
C PRO A 39 -1.32 9.28 -5.82
N VAL A 40 -1.42 8.82 -7.07
CA VAL A 40 -0.75 9.48 -8.20
C VAL A 40 -1.44 10.80 -8.51
N GLU A 41 -2.77 10.79 -8.50
CA GLU A 41 -3.59 11.94 -8.85
C GLU A 41 -3.75 12.89 -7.66
N PRO A 42 -3.57 14.21 -7.86
CA PRO A 42 -3.97 15.19 -6.87
C PRO A 42 -5.49 15.08 -6.64
N ASP A 43 -5.92 15.23 -5.38
CA ASP A 43 -7.31 15.08 -4.90
C ASP A 43 -7.88 13.65 -4.91
N ALA A 44 -7.11 12.64 -5.30
CA ALA A 44 -7.52 11.26 -5.14
C ALA A 44 -7.33 10.77 -3.71
N THR A 45 -8.28 9.99 -3.20
CA THR A 45 -8.22 9.39 -1.86
C THR A 45 -7.86 7.92 -1.97
N ILE A 46 -7.21 7.36 -0.96
CA ILE A 46 -6.85 5.94 -0.98
C ILE A 46 -8.14 5.10 -0.84
N ASN A 47 -8.36 4.17 -1.77
CA ASN A 47 -9.53 3.29 -1.83
C ASN A 47 -9.12 1.89 -2.31
N VAL A 48 -8.23 1.25 -1.54
CA VAL A 48 -7.71 -0.08 -1.87
C VAL A 48 -8.24 -1.12 -0.87
N SER A 49 -8.73 -2.25 -1.40
CA SER A 49 -9.13 -3.41 -0.59
C SER A 49 -7.93 -4.29 -0.28
N LYS A 50 -7.98 -5.01 0.85
CA LYS A 50 -6.91 -5.95 1.24
C LYS A 50 -6.52 -6.91 0.10
N GLY A 51 -7.50 -7.56 -0.54
CA GLY A 51 -7.24 -8.51 -1.63
C GLY A 51 -6.73 -7.87 -2.92
N ARG A 52 -6.94 -6.57 -3.17
CA ARG A 52 -6.29 -5.86 -4.29
C ARG A 52 -4.87 -5.48 -3.91
N TRP A 53 -4.67 -4.96 -2.71
CA TRP A 53 -3.37 -4.60 -2.18
C TRP A 53 -2.39 -5.77 -2.14
N GLU A 54 -2.81 -6.92 -1.62
CA GLU A 54 -2.00 -8.14 -1.60
C GLU A 54 -1.57 -8.58 -3.00
N ARG A 55 -2.45 -8.43 -4.00
CA ARG A 55 -2.12 -8.71 -5.41
C ARG A 55 -1.10 -7.73 -5.97
N CYS A 56 -1.25 -6.43 -5.71
CA CYS A 56 -0.29 -5.41 -6.13
C CYS A 56 1.11 -5.64 -5.52
N ILE A 57 1.20 -5.93 -4.22
CA ILE A 57 2.49 -6.28 -3.59
C ILE A 57 3.06 -7.55 -4.19
N ARG A 58 2.24 -8.58 -4.41
CA ARG A 58 2.72 -9.84 -4.99
C ARG A 58 3.29 -9.62 -6.39
N ALA A 59 2.66 -8.76 -7.20
CA ALA A 59 3.17 -8.38 -8.51
C ALA A 59 4.48 -7.60 -8.40
N ALA A 60 4.57 -6.60 -7.51
CA ALA A 60 5.79 -5.84 -7.30
C ALA A 60 6.96 -6.72 -6.81
N ARG A 61 6.68 -7.66 -5.89
CA ARG A 61 7.66 -8.64 -5.39
C ARG A 61 8.07 -9.68 -6.42
N ALA A 62 7.24 -9.95 -7.43
CA ALA A 62 7.65 -10.81 -8.52
C ALA A 62 8.73 -10.16 -9.39
N VAL A 63 8.73 -8.82 -9.48
CA VAL A 63 9.75 -8.04 -10.20
C VAL A 63 10.96 -7.76 -9.31
N CYS A 64 10.73 -7.28 -8.09
CA CYS A 64 11.76 -6.97 -7.11
C CYS A 64 11.58 -7.85 -5.85
N PRO A 65 12.13 -9.07 -5.82
CA PRO A 65 11.91 -10.02 -4.72
C PRO A 65 12.59 -9.59 -3.41
N ASN A 66 13.74 -8.91 -3.50
CA ASN A 66 14.55 -8.49 -2.37
C ASN A 66 14.85 -6.99 -2.43
N GLY A 67 14.91 -6.36 -1.26
CA GLY A 67 15.24 -4.95 -1.11
C GLY A 67 14.03 -4.02 -1.15
N GLU A 68 14.34 -2.74 -1.32
CA GLU A 68 13.38 -1.66 -1.46
C GLU A 68 12.84 -1.61 -2.88
N PHE A 69 11.56 -1.29 -3.03
CA PHE A 69 10.97 -1.13 -4.35
C PHE A 69 9.87 -0.08 -4.35
N HIS A 70 9.75 0.63 -5.46
CA HIS A 70 8.63 1.51 -5.75
C HIS A 70 7.80 0.88 -6.86
N SER A 71 6.48 0.85 -6.69
CA SER A 71 5.56 0.31 -7.66
C SER A 71 4.24 1.07 -7.62
N THR A 72 3.47 0.95 -8.69
CA THR A 72 2.14 1.54 -8.78
C THR A 72 1.09 0.45 -8.79
N CYS A 73 0.07 0.59 -7.95
CA CYS A 73 -1.07 -0.29 -7.85
C CYS A 73 -2.22 0.33 -8.63
N LEU A 74 -2.56 -0.27 -9.76
CA LEU A 74 -3.61 0.23 -10.64
C LEU A 74 -4.98 0.20 -9.94
N GLY A 75 -5.68 1.34 -9.94
CA GLY A 75 -7.00 1.48 -9.31
C GLY A 75 -7.00 1.25 -7.80
N GLY A 76 -6.02 1.80 -7.08
CA GLY A 76 -5.93 1.78 -5.62
C GLY A 76 -6.49 3.04 -4.94
N THR A 77 -6.98 4.00 -5.72
CA THR A 77 -7.52 5.28 -5.24
C THR A 77 -8.97 5.46 -5.66
N SER A 78 -9.62 6.52 -5.19
CA SER A 78 -10.97 6.92 -5.62
C SER A 78 -11.01 7.30 -7.09
N ASN A 79 -9.91 7.84 -7.62
CA ASN A 79 -9.78 8.25 -9.00
C ASN A 79 -8.31 8.09 -9.43
N GLY A 80 -8.02 7.03 -10.18
CA GLY A 80 -6.68 6.73 -10.69
C GLY A 80 -5.89 5.70 -9.89
N ASP A 81 -4.59 5.93 -9.76
CA ASP A 81 -3.60 4.93 -9.37
C ASP A 81 -2.95 5.24 -8.02
N LEU A 82 -2.47 4.18 -7.35
CA LEU A 82 -1.86 4.28 -6.03
C LEU A 82 -0.38 3.94 -6.12
N ASN A 83 0.48 4.94 -5.94
CA ASN A 83 1.91 4.70 -5.77
C ASN A 83 2.18 4.12 -4.39
N PHE A 84 3.07 3.14 -4.34
CA PHE A 84 3.56 2.59 -3.11
C PHE A 84 5.05 2.27 -3.16
N ALA A 85 5.68 2.47 -2.03
CA ALA A 85 7.09 2.24 -1.79
C ALA A 85 7.24 1.27 -0.63
N LEU A 86 8.16 0.31 -0.76
CA LEU A 86 8.71 -0.44 0.34
C LEU A 86 10.14 0.05 0.58
N THR A 87 10.41 0.60 1.75
CA THR A 87 11.76 0.98 2.19
C THR A 87 12.14 0.21 3.45
N ALA A 88 13.43 0.12 3.73
CA ALA A 88 13.96 -0.35 5.00
C ALA A 88 14.19 0.86 5.91
N THR A 89 13.68 0.82 7.15
CA THR A 89 13.98 1.81 8.21
C THR A 89 15.10 1.36 9.13
#